data_AF-A0A0Q9A1Z5-F1
#
_entry.id   AF-A0A0Q9A1Z5-F1
#
_cell.length_a   1.000
_cell.length_b   1.000
_cell.length_c   1.000
_cell.angle_alpha   90.00
_cell.angle_beta   90.00
_cell.angle_gamma   90.00
#
_symmetry.space_group_name_H-M   'P 1'
#
loop_
_entity.id
_entity.type
_entity.pdbx_description
1 polymer ?
#
loop_
_entity_poly.entity_id
_entity_poly.type
_entity_poly.pdbx_seq_one_letter_code
_entity_poly.pdbx_strand_id
1 'polypeptide(L)'
;MKYLILFFIRIYWKSIPASNRKKCIFKKSCSNYVFEVTQKEGFMEGLKAFLFRYKNCRGNFSIFQNPMDNKIQMILPSQIIIDREEIADRLIQ
;
A
#
# COMPACT_ATOMS: atom_id res chain seq x y z
N MET A 1 -5.54 -3.50 -21.55
CA MET A 1 -6.78 -3.98 -20.89
C MET A 1 -6.77 -3.68 -19.40
N LYS A 2 -7.02 -2.43 -18.97
CA LYS A 2 -6.95 -2.03 -17.54
C LYS A 2 -8.27 -2.16 -16.77
N TYR A 3 -9.38 -2.37 -17.49
CA TYR A 3 -10.72 -2.28 -16.93
C TYR A 3 -11.09 -3.41 -15.97
N LEU A 4 -10.53 -4.62 -16.13
CA LEU A 4 -10.85 -5.76 -15.26
C LEU A 4 -10.46 -5.49 -13.80
N ILE A 5 -9.21 -5.09 -13.54
CA ILE A 5 -8.74 -4.77 -12.18
C ILE A 5 -9.56 -3.60 -11.59
N LEU A 6 -9.78 -2.54 -12.38
CA LEU A 6 -10.55 -1.39 -11.93
C LEU A 6 -12.00 -1.76 -11.60
N PHE A 7 -12.61 -2.66 -12.37
CA PHE A 7 -13.96 -3.16 -12.14
C PHE A 7 -14.06 -3.94 -10.83
N PHE A 8 -13.14 -4.89 -10.57
CA PHE A 8 -13.10 -5.62 -9.31
C PHE A 8 -12.88 -4.70 -8.11
N ILE A 9 -12.01 -3.69 -8.23
CA ILE A 9 -11.77 -2.72 -7.15
C ILE A 9 -13.04 -1.90 -6.86
N ARG A 10 -13.77 -1.46 -7.89
CA ARG A 10 -15.03 -0.73 -7.72
C ARG A 10 -16.12 -1.57 -7.05
N ILE A 11 -16.24 -2.85 -7.44
CA ILE A 11 -17.15 -3.79 -6.76
C ILE A 11 -16.76 -3.92 -5.29
N TYR A 12 -15.48 -4.15 -5.00
CA TYR A 12 -14.98 -4.22 -3.63
C TYR A 12 -15.32 -2.97 -2.82
N TRP A 13 -15.19 -1.77 -3.41
CA TRP A 13 -15.56 -0.54 -2.72
C TRP A 13 -17.05 -0.40 -2.44
N LYS A 14 -17.90 -0.90 -3.34
CA LYS A 14 -19.35 -0.93 -3.17
C LYS A 14 -19.78 -1.95 -2.11
N SER A 15 -19.09 -3.08 -2.02
CA SER A 15 -19.43 -4.15 -1.07
C SER A 15 -18.89 -3.90 0.34
N ILE A 16 -17.73 -3.24 0.49
CA ILE A 16 -17.09 -3.04 1.79
C ILE A 16 -16.81 -1.55 2.01
N PRO A 17 -17.54 -0.87 2.92
CA PRO A 17 -17.35 0.56 3.19
C PRO A 17 -15.97 0.81 3.82
N ALA A 18 -15.41 2.01 3.62
CA ALA A 18 -14.06 2.35 4.06
C ALA A 18 -13.85 2.15 5.57
N SER A 19 -14.88 2.36 6.39
CA SER A 19 -14.88 2.16 7.85
C SER A 19 -14.58 0.71 8.26
N ASN A 20 -15.00 -0.26 7.44
CA ASN A 20 -14.89 -1.69 7.74
C ASN A 20 -13.62 -2.33 7.14
N ARG A 21 -12.82 -1.56 6.41
CA ARG A 21 -11.59 -2.05 5.78
C ARG A 21 -10.47 -2.11 6.81
N LYS A 22 -9.62 -3.15 6.72
CA LYS A 22 -8.42 -3.27 7.57
C LYS A 22 -7.54 -2.02 7.41
N LYS A 23 -7.03 -1.50 8.53
CA LYS A 23 -6.14 -0.34 8.54
C LYS A 23 -4.82 -0.70 7.84
N CYS A 24 -4.49 -0.01 6.76
CA CYS A 24 -3.25 -0.23 6.01
C CYS A 24 -2.03 0.26 6.82
N ILE A 25 -0.85 -0.27 6.54
CA ILE A 25 0.44 0.21 7.09
C ILE A 25 0.99 1.39 6.29
N PHE A 26 0.49 1.55 5.06
CA PHE A 26 0.79 2.67 4.18
C PHE A 26 -0.29 3.74 4.30
N LYS A 27 0.09 4.99 4.01
CA LYS A 27 -0.82 6.15 3.95
C LYS A 27 -1.93 5.96 2.92
N LYS A 28 -1.60 5.38 1.76
CA LYS A 28 -2.56 4.97 0.75
C LYS A 28 -2.92 3.50 0.89
N SER A 29 -4.22 3.20 0.96
CA SER A 29 -4.73 1.82 1.03
C SER A 29 -4.31 0.99 -0.19
N CYS A 30 -4.20 -0.34 -0.02
CA CYS A 30 -3.81 -1.23 -1.11
C CYS A 30 -4.72 -1.10 -2.33
N SER A 31 -6.04 -1.03 -2.12
CA SER A 31 -7.01 -0.89 -3.21
C SER A 31 -6.88 0.44 -3.96
N ASN A 32 -6.66 1.56 -3.24
CA ASN A 32 -6.44 2.87 -3.88
C ASN A 32 -5.11 2.90 -4.65
N TYR A 33 -4.04 2.34 -4.07
CA TYR A 33 -2.73 2.27 -4.72
C TYR A 33 -2.79 1.49 -6.03
N VAL A 34 -3.34 0.26 -5.99
CA VAL A 34 -3.49 -0.56 -7.20
C VAL A 34 -4.39 0.11 -8.22
N PHE A 35 -5.50 0.74 -7.79
CA PHE A 35 -6.40 1.45 -8.69
C PHE A 35 -5.68 2.57 -9.46
N GLU A 36 -4.93 3.42 -8.74
CA GLU A 36 -4.22 4.55 -9.36
C GLU A 36 -3.09 4.10 -10.28
N VAL A 37 -2.26 3.13 -9.86
CA VAL A 37 -1.20 2.56 -10.71
C VAL A 37 -1.82 1.93 -11.96
N THR A 38 -2.89 1.13 -11.80
CA THR A 38 -3.59 0.52 -12.93
C THR A 38 -4.19 1.57 -13.88
N GLN A 39 -4.68 2.69 -13.35
CA GLN A 39 -5.25 3.77 -14.15
C GLN A 39 -4.18 4.50 -14.98
N LYS A 40 -3.03 4.79 -14.37
CA LYS A 40 -1.91 5.54 -14.96
C LYS A 40 -1.04 4.69 -15.89
N GLU A 41 -0.64 3.51 -15.43
CA GLU A 41 0.40 2.69 -16.05
C GLU A 41 -0.15 1.43 -16.72
N GLY A 42 -1.41 1.09 -16.45
CA GLY A 42 -2.11 -0.03 -17.09
C GLY A 42 -2.07 -1.32 -16.27
N PHE A 43 -2.54 -2.40 -16.90
CA PHE A 43 -2.87 -3.65 -16.20
C PHE A 43 -1.65 -4.36 -15.58
N MET A 44 -0.53 -4.43 -16.32
CA MET A 44 0.65 -5.15 -15.87
C MET A 44 1.27 -4.51 -14.64
N GLU A 45 1.42 -3.19 -14.64
CA GLU A 45 1.91 -2.44 -13.49
C GLU A 45 0.90 -2.48 -12.33
N GLY A 46 -0.40 -2.47 -12.63
CA GLY A 46 -1.46 -2.74 -11.66
C GLY A 46 -1.29 -4.07 -10.93
N LEU A 47 -1.00 -5.14 -11.66
CA LEU A 47 -0.79 -6.48 -11.10
C LEU A 47 0.51 -6.54 -10.26
N LYS A 48 1.61 -5.94 -10.75
CA LYS A 48 2.86 -5.82 -9.98
C LYS A 48 2.65 -5.04 -8.68
N ALA A 49 1.94 -3.92 -8.74
CA ALA A 49 1.56 -3.12 -7.58
C ALA A 49 0.74 -3.92 -6.58
N PHE A 50 -0.21 -4.75 -7.06
CA PHE A 50 -0.98 -5.63 -6.20
C PHE A 50 -0.10 -6.67 -5.51
N LEU A 51 0.76 -7.37 -6.25
CA LEU A 51 1.66 -8.40 -5.71
C LEU A 51 2.62 -7.81 -4.68
N PHE A 52 3.19 -6.63 -4.97
CA PHE A 52 4.03 -5.89 -4.03
C PHE A 52 3.30 -5.60 -2.72
N ARG A 53 2.08 -5.04 -2.80
CA ARG A 53 1.29 -4.73 -1.59
C ARG A 53 0.87 -6.01 -0.86
N TYR A 54 0.52 -7.07 -1.57
CA TYR A 54 0.14 -8.34 -0.98
C TYR A 54 1.27 -8.95 -0.14
N LYS A 55 2.51 -8.87 -0.63
CA LYS A 55 3.71 -9.35 0.07
C LYS A 55 4.07 -8.49 1.29
N ASN A 56 3.90 -7.17 1.19
CA ASN A 56 4.43 -6.23 2.19
C ASN A 56 3.43 -5.75 3.25
N CYS A 57 2.11 -5.92 3.06
CA CYS A 57 1.10 -5.38 4.00
C CYS A 57 0.73 -6.32 5.16
N ARG A 58 1.23 -7.57 5.19
CA ARG A 58 0.67 -8.64 6.05
C ARG A 58 1.39 -8.86 7.39
N GLY A 59 2.31 -7.98 7.79
CA GLY A 59 3.09 -8.09 9.03
C GLY A 59 4.59 -8.09 8.76
N ASN A 60 5.41 -8.32 9.78
CA ASN A 60 6.88 -8.38 9.70
C ASN A 60 7.55 -7.13 9.09
N PHE A 61 6.91 -5.98 9.25
CA PHE A 61 7.55 -4.69 9.01
C PHE A 61 8.03 -4.13 10.35
N SER A 62 9.12 -3.36 10.32
CA SER A 62 9.65 -2.70 11.50
C SER A 62 9.84 -1.22 11.21
N ILE A 63 9.43 -0.37 12.15
CA ILE A 63 9.66 1.07 12.09
C ILE A 63 10.90 1.36 12.92
N PHE A 64 11.79 2.18 12.38
CA PHE A 64 13.02 2.56 13.05
C PHE A 64 13.35 4.02 12.72
N GLN A 65 14.12 4.64 13.59
CA GLN A 65 14.74 5.92 13.31
C GLN A 65 16.12 5.67 12.71
N ASN A 66 16.37 6.21 11.52
CA ASN A 66 17.65 6.04 10.85
C ASN A 66 18.73 6.81 11.63
N PRO A 67 19.83 6.16 12.06
CA PRO A 67 20.86 6.81 12.87
C PRO A 67 21.69 7.84 12.08
N MET A 68 21.64 7.83 10.75
CA MET A 68 22.42 8.73 9.90
C MET A 68 21.75 10.10 9.73
N ASP A 69 20.43 10.13 9.59
CA ASP A 69 19.68 11.36 9.29
C ASP A 69 18.48 11.61 10.22
N ASN A 70 18.31 10.77 11.26
CA ASN A 70 17.23 10.83 12.24
C ASN A 70 15.82 10.74 11.66
N LYS A 71 15.65 10.30 10.40
CA LYS A 71 14.33 10.13 9.79
C LYS A 71 13.66 8.85 10.25
N ILE A 72 12.33 8.90 10.37
CA ILE A 72 11.53 7.72 10.65
C ILE A 72 11.31 6.96 9.34
N GLN A 73 11.75 5.71 9.32
CA GLN A 73 11.63 4.83 8.16
C GLN A 73 10.99 3.50 8.58
N MET A 74 10.48 2.77 7.60
CA MET A 74 9.94 1.43 7.79
C MET A 74 10.61 0.45 6.84
N ILE A 75 11.14 -0.64 7.39
CA ILE A 75 11.60 -1.78 6.61
C ILE A 75 10.43 -2.74 6.39
N LEU A 76 10.14 -3.03 5.13
CA LEU A 76 9.10 -3.96 4.70
C LEU A 76 9.62 -5.41 4.69
N PRO A 77 8.73 -6.43 4.68
CA PRO A 77 9.13 -7.84 4.54
C PRO A 77 10.02 -8.13 3.33
N SER A 78 9.85 -7.37 2.25
CA SER A 78 10.71 -7.46 1.06
C SER A 78 12.08 -6.79 1.23
N GLN A 79 12.47 -6.38 2.44
CA GLN A 79 13.70 -5.62 2.74
C GLN A 79 13.77 -4.25 2.05
N ILE A 80 12.63 -3.72 1.63
CA ILE A 80 12.54 -2.37 1.06
C ILE A 80 12.29 -1.40 2.20
N ILE A 81 13.10 -0.33 2.23
CA ILE A 81 12.94 0.76 3.19
C ILE A 81 12.04 1.82 2.55
N ILE A 82 11.00 2.23 3.26
CA ILE A 82 10.11 3.32 2.88
C ILE A 82 10.19 4.46 3.90
N ASP A 83 9.98 5.68 3.42
CA ASP A 83 10.04 6.88 4.24
C ASP A 83 8.70 7.19 4.93
N ARG A 84 8.75 8.12 5.89
CA ARG A 84 7.62 8.56 6.72
C ARG A 84 6.38 8.93 5.90
N GLU A 85 6.56 9.55 4.74
CA GLU A 85 5.49 10.02 3.86
C GLU A 85 4.61 8.87 3.33
N GLU A 86 5.18 7.68 3.21
CA GLU A 86 4.49 6.49 2.76
C GLU A 86 3.83 5.70 3.89
N ILE A 87 4.31 5.84 5.12
CA ILE A 87 3.82 5.14 6.30
C ILE A 87 2.49 5.75 6.77
N ALA A 88 1.57 4.92 7.24
CA ALA A 88 0.32 5.39 7.82
C ALA A 88 0.57 6.16 9.13
N ASP A 89 -0.01 7.35 9.28
CA ASP A 89 0.22 8.25 10.42
C ASP A 89 -0.03 7.57 11.79
N ARG A 90 -0.99 6.64 11.85
CA ARG A 90 -1.32 5.84 13.06
C ARG A 90 -0.17 4.96 13.59
N LEU A 91 0.88 4.74 12.79
CA LEU A 91 2.02 3.89 13.15
C LEU A 91 3.25 4.71 13.60
N ILE A 92 3.20 6.03 13.46
CA ILE A 92 4.31 6.95 13.72
C ILE A 92 3.95 7.90 14.88
N GLN A 93 3.07 7.45 15.77
CA GLN A 93 2.61 8.24 16.92
C GLN A 93 3.67 8.28 18.02
#